data_AF-A0A521ZKT4-F1
#
_entry.id   AF-A0A521ZKT4-F1
#
_cell.length_a   1.000
_cell.length_b   1.000
_cell.length_c   1.000
_cell.angle_alpha   90.00
_cell.angle_beta   90.00
_cell.angle_gamma   90.00
#
_symmetry.space_group_name_H-M   'P 1'
#
loop_
_entity.id
_entity.type
_entity.pdbx_description
1 polymer ?
#
loop_
_entity_poly.entity_id
_entity_poly.type
_entity_poly.pdbx_seq_one_letter_code
_entity_poly.pdbx_strand_id
1 'polypeptide(L)'
;GEIAKQLAGLLWKDGGPVIGIQLENEFHGPAQHLLTLKQIGREAGLDVPLYTRTGWPELSTPMPFGEIAPLYGVYAEGFWDRELTAMPGRYWAGFHFSTMRTDANIADEVLGRNAKDSADVARYPYLTCEIGGGMASSYHRRILVNPADIDSTTLVKLGSGSTSPGYYMYHGGVNPEGKLSTLQESQASGYWNDLPVKTYDFQAPLGEYGQVRPQYHSLRRLHLFLHEWGASLARMNVALPERRPDGKNDTNTLRWCARSDGQSGFVFVNNTERLRELPSKTNVQFTIKLPTNSLTFPKQPVTIPSGARCILPFNLDLGKGVKLDWATAQPICAIDDGDTRTVFFAAIHGVTPEFAFDKHGAKVAMLNGKLSSDEERTFVTESTPNRKDILEATAPDGGKVQIVLLDEADSLALWKANWAGRDRVFLTRASLTTEGEHLRQVSSDPDELALSVVPQPKNIRSGNVFPGTRNDGVFMRVAQTAPKRSERKATFESVQPVGRPREIPLGKISKPVAAAPEDADFDQAGVWRIKLPRDLDLSTDPILCLNYVGDVARVVLNGKLLTDDFYNGNPLEIGLRRHAPEILSGELRVQILPLRRDAPIYLPESARPKFGEATSVAELRGVEIVPRYSAELIAK
;
A
#
# COMPACT_ATOMS: atom_id res chain seq x y z
N GLY A 1 1.58 -20.30 28.29
CA GLY A 1 0.42 -19.44 28.01
C GLY A 1 -0.33 -19.95 26.79
N GLU A 2 -1.62 -19.62 26.65
CA GLU A 2 -2.45 -20.10 25.52
C GLU A 2 -1.95 -19.64 24.15
N ILE A 3 -1.44 -18.40 24.03
CA ILE A 3 -0.84 -17.90 22.78
C ILE A 3 0.34 -18.77 22.34
N ALA A 4 1.22 -19.17 23.26
CA ALA A 4 2.36 -20.01 22.94
C ALA A 4 1.95 -21.42 22.45
N LYS A 5 0.85 -21.97 22.97
CA LYS A 5 0.29 -23.23 22.48
C LYS A 5 -0.24 -23.09 21.05
N GLN A 6 -0.90 -21.97 20.74
CA GLN A 6 -1.41 -21.69 19.39
C GLN A 6 -0.28 -21.48 18.37
N LEU A 7 0.88 -20.97 18.81
CA LEU A 7 2.05 -20.73 17.96
C LEU A 7 3.02 -21.92 17.88
N ALA A 8 2.71 -23.07 18.50
CA ALA A 8 3.59 -24.23 18.47
C ALA A 8 3.85 -24.70 17.02
N GLY A 9 5.13 -24.83 16.64
CA GLY A 9 5.54 -25.20 15.28
C GLY A 9 5.49 -24.05 14.26
N LEU A 10 5.03 -22.85 14.65
CA LEU A 10 4.99 -21.67 13.78
C LEU A 10 6.14 -20.69 14.03
N LEU A 11 6.92 -20.89 15.10
CA LEU A 11 8.08 -20.06 15.41
C LEU A 11 9.25 -20.35 14.46
N TRP A 12 10.08 -19.34 14.21
CA TRP A 12 11.25 -19.47 13.34
C TRP A 12 12.19 -20.62 13.76
N LYS A 13 12.40 -20.81 15.07
CA LYS A 13 13.23 -21.92 15.60
C LYS A 13 12.67 -23.31 15.27
N ASP A 14 11.37 -23.40 14.97
CA ASP A 14 10.67 -24.63 14.60
C ASP A 14 10.54 -24.77 13.06
N GLY A 15 11.14 -23.86 12.29
CA GLY A 15 11.01 -23.78 10.83
C GLY A 15 9.77 -23.03 10.32
N GLY A 16 9.03 -22.39 11.22
CA GLY A 16 7.82 -21.63 10.90
C GLY A 16 8.07 -20.16 10.52
N PRO A 17 7.02 -19.43 10.11
CA PRO A 17 7.13 -18.07 9.57
C PRO A 17 7.25 -16.96 10.63
N VAL A 18 7.01 -17.24 11.91
CA VAL A 18 7.02 -16.21 12.96
C VAL A 18 8.46 -15.88 13.37
N ILE A 19 8.98 -14.76 12.86
CA ILE A 19 10.34 -14.28 13.11
C ILE A 19 10.45 -13.25 14.24
N GLY A 20 9.33 -12.72 14.74
CA GLY A 20 9.39 -11.74 15.81
C GLY A 20 8.08 -11.53 16.55
N ILE A 21 8.19 -10.96 17.74
CA ILE A 21 7.07 -10.72 18.66
C ILE A 21 7.18 -9.30 19.21
N GLN A 22 6.13 -8.51 19.02
CA GLN A 22 5.99 -7.23 19.69
C GLN A 22 5.47 -7.44 21.11
N LEU A 23 6.11 -6.77 22.06
CA LEU A 23 5.71 -6.76 23.47
C LEU A 23 5.02 -5.44 23.77
N GLU A 24 3.74 -5.52 24.16
CA GLU A 24 2.88 -4.35 24.38
C GLU A 24 2.66 -3.52 23.09
N ASN A 25 1.93 -2.43 23.18
CA ASN A 25 1.60 -1.50 22.09
C ASN A 25 1.45 -0.07 22.64
N GLU A 26 2.31 0.85 22.19
CA GLU A 26 2.28 2.27 22.59
C GLU A 26 2.44 2.51 24.10
N PHE A 27 3.23 1.64 24.76
CA PHE A 27 3.54 1.73 26.19
C PHE A 27 4.50 2.88 26.55
N HIS A 28 4.15 3.70 27.55
CA HIS A 28 5.00 4.79 28.08
C HIS A 28 5.63 4.50 29.46
N GLY A 29 5.45 3.29 30.01
CA GLY A 29 5.96 2.94 31.34
C GLY A 29 7.45 2.55 31.35
N PRO A 30 7.92 1.90 32.43
CA PRO A 30 9.33 1.54 32.57
C PRO A 30 9.71 0.34 31.69
N ALA A 31 10.95 0.35 31.16
CA ALA A 31 11.48 -0.75 30.33
C ALA A 31 11.42 -2.11 31.03
N GLN A 32 11.52 -2.15 32.37
CA GLN A 32 11.43 -3.37 33.16
C GLN A 32 10.11 -4.13 32.95
N HIS A 33 9.01 -3.43 32.68
CA HIS A 33 7.73 -4.07 32.35
C HIS A 33 7.86 -4.93 31.09
N LEU A 34 8.38 -4.35 30.01
CA LEU A 34 8.58 -5.03 28.72
C LEU A 34 9.59 -6.18 28.85
N LEU A 35 10.66 -6.00 29.63
CA LEU A 35 11.63 -7.08 29.92
C LEU A 35 10.98 -8.25 30.68
N THR A 36 10.05 -7.95 31.58
CA THR A 36 9.29 -8.98 32.30
C THR A 36 8.34 -9.72 31.34
N LEU A 37 7.66 -9.01 30.43
CA LEU A 37 6.85 -9.64 29.39
C LEU A 37 7.69 -10.54 28.46
N LYS A 38 8.89 -10.07 28.08
CA LYS A 38 9.86 -10.88 27.31
C LYS A 38 10.21 -12.15 28.06
N GLN A 39 10.52 -12.07 29.36
CA GLN A 39 10.83 -13.22 30.20
C GLN A 39 9.66 -14.22 30.24
N ILE A 40 8.45 -13.74 30.56
CA ILE A 40 7.23 -14.58 30.60
C ILE A 40 7.00 -15.27 29.25
N GLY A 41 7.16 -14.53 28.14
CA GLY A 41 7.04 -15.07 26.79
C GLY A 41 8.04 -16.20 26.53
N ARG A 42 9.32 -15.99 26.87
CA ARG A 42 10.38 -17.00 26.72
C ARG A 42 10.14 -18.24 27.57
N GLU A 43 9.76 -18.06 28.83
CA GLU A 43 9.39 -19.18 29.73
C GLU A 43 8.19 -19.96 29.18
N ALA A 44 7.27 -19.30 28.48
CA ALA A 44 6.15 -19.94 27.79
C ALA A 44 6.52 -20.57 26.44
N GLY A 45 7.75 -20.44 25.96
CA GLY A 45 8.25 -21.03 24.71
C GLY A 45 8.23 -20.12 23.48
N LEU A 46 7.84 -18.84 23.63
CA LEU A 46 7.80 -17.83 22.57
C LEU A 46 9.20 -17.30 22.23
N ASP A 47 10.09 -18.19 21.83
CA ASP A 47 11.48 -17.88 21.54
C ASP A 47 11.68 -17.57 20.04
N VAL A 48 11.88 -16.28 19.75
CA VAL A 48 11.99 -15.71 18.40
C VAL A 48 13.27 -14.88 18.26
N PRO A 49 13.83 -14.72 17.05
CA PRO A 49 15.07 -13.96 16.86
C PRO A 49 14.91 -12.45 17.08
N LEU A 50 13.68 -11.91 16.99
CA LEU A 50 13.43 -10.47 17.17
C LEU A 50 12.29 -10.21 18.15
N TYR A 51 12.55 -9.44 19.20
CA TYR A 51 11.51 -8.83 20.03
C TYR A 51 11.42 -7.35 19.72
N THR A 52 10.20 -6.83 19.62
CA THR A 52 9.96 -5.43 19.27
C THR A 52 9.06 -4.72 20.27
N ARG A 53 9.07 -3.39 20.20
CA ARG A 53 8.14 -2.48 20.88
C ARG A 53 7.84 -1.31 19.94
N THR A 54 6.80 -0.55 20.21
CA THR A 54 6.65 0.77 19.58
C THR A 54 7.80 1.69 20.05
N GLY A 55 8.36 2.45 19.12
CA GLY A 55 9.40 3.46 19.35
C GLY A 55 8.85 4.75 19.95
N TRP A 56 7.53 4.87 19.98
CA TRP A 56 6.73 5.90 20.63
C TRP A 56 5.69 5.23 21.55
N PRO A 57 5.23 5.90 22.61
CA PRO A 57 5.87 7.03 23.29
C PRO A 57 7.25 6.68 23.89
N GLU A 58 7.94 7.68 24.43
CA GLU A 58 9.19 7.45 25.16
C GLU A 58 8.92 6.65 26.45
N LEU A 59 9.77 5.65 26.72
CA LEU A 59 9.71 4.87 27.96
C LEU A 59 10.19 5.72 29.13
N SER A 60 9.61 5.51 30.32
CA SER A 60 10.03 6.23 31.54
C SER A 60 11.44 5.85 32.04
N THR A 61 11.99 4.74 31.55
CA THR A 61 13.38 4.32 31.77
C THR A 61 13.99 3.79 30.47
N PRO A 62 15.30 3.97 30.24
CA PRO A 62 15.94 3.52 28.99
C PRO A 62 15.83 2.00 28.80
N MET A 63 15.53 1.58 27.56
CA MET A 63 15.61 0.18 27.16
C MET A 63 17.09 -0.24 27.06
N PRO A 64 17.53 -1.33 27.74
CA PRO A 64 18.87 -1.87 27.53
C PRO A 64 19.11 -2.20 26.06
N PHE A 65 20.27 -1.77 25.55
CA PHE A 65 20.57 -1.89 24.12
C PHE A 65 20.52 -3.36 23.65
N GLY A 66 19.78 -3.60 22.56
CA GLY A 66 19.70 -4.92 21.92
C GLY A 66 18.67 -5.87 22.55
N GLU A 67 18.04 -5.52 23.66
CA GLU A 67 17.03 -6.39 24.28
C GLU A 67 15.72 -6.43 23.49
N ILE A 68 15.18 -5.25 23.11
CA ILE A 68 13.90 -5.11 22.40
C ILE A 68 14.02 -3.94 21.40
N ALA A 69 13.80 -4.20 20.11
CA ALA A 69 13.98 -3.21 19.05
C ALA A 69 12.77 -2.28 18.90
N PRO A 70 12.96 -0.96 18.73
CA PRO A 70 11.87 -0.03 18.50
C PRO A 70 11.37 -0.10 17.04
N LEU A 71 10.06 -0.07 16.88
CA LEU A 71 9.35 0.09 15.60
C LEU A 71 8.85 1.53 15.46
N TYR A 72 8.58 1.97 14.23
CA TYR A 72 8.13 3.32 13.89
C TYR A 72 6.92 3.29 12.95
N GLY A 73 6.30 4.44 12.73
CA GLY A 73 5.14 4.58 11.84
C GLY A 73 5.11 5.91 11.09
N VAL A 74 4.15 6.03 10.19
CA VAL A 74 3.73 7.29 9.57
C VAL A 74 2.34 7.12 8.98
N TYR A 75 1.49 8.11 9.13
CA TYR A 75 0.20 8.15 8.46
C TYR A 75 0.08 9.43 7.64
N ALA A 76 -0.65 9.37 6.52
CA ALA A 76 -0.91 10.55 5.70
C ALA A 76 -1.88 11.54 6.38
N GLU A 77 -2.74 11.02 7.27
CA GLU A 77 -3.71 11.75 8.10
C GLU A 77 -4.26 10.77 9.16
N GLY A 78 -4.78 11.24 10.29
CA GLY A 78 -5.32 10.40 11.37
C GLY A 78 -6.82 10.62 11.62
N PHE A 79 -7.55 9.52 11.85
CA PHE A 79 -8.96 9.58 12.26
C PHE A 79 -9.14 9.98 13.72
N TRP A 80 -8.09 9.84 14.53
CA TRP A 80 -8.08 10.09 15.97
C TRP A 80 -7.97 11.57 16.34
N ASP A 81 -7.49 12.41 15.41
CA ASP A 81 -7.36 13.86 15.63
C ASP A 81 -8.67 14.48 16.11
N ARG A 82 -8.57 15.48 16.99
CA ARG A 82 -9.76 16.20 17.50
C ARG A 82 -10.10 17.44 16.68
N GLU A 83 -9.16 17.92 15.88
CA GLU A 83 -9.40 19.03 14.95
C GLU A 83 -10.29 18.54 13.79
N LEU A 84 -11.32 19.31 13.42
CA LEU A 84 -12.20 18.99 12.28
C LEU A 84 -11.75 19.69 10.99
N THR A 85 -10.44 19.78 10.78
CA THR A 85 -9.79 20.40 9.62
C THR A 85 -9.07 19.35 8.77
N ALA A 86 -8.78 19.69 7.52
CA ALA A 86 -7.99 18.83 6.64
C ALA A 86 -6.51 18.83 7.03
N MET A 87 -5.91 17.64 7.17
CA MET A 87 -4.51 17.43 7.58
C MET A 87 -4.08 18.32 8.76
N PRO A 88 -4.68 18.12 9.96
CA PRO A 88 -4.29 18.88 11.14
C PRO A 88 -2.83 18.60 11.52
N GLY A 89 -2.22 19.48 12.31
CA GLY A 89 -0.85 19.25 12.79
C GLY A 89 0.23 19.16 11.69
N ARG A 90 1.07 18.13 11.79
CA ARG A 90 2.32 17.98 11.02
C ARG A 90 2.32 16.78 10.07
N TYR A 91 1.17 16.25 9.63
CA TYR A 91 1.13 15.14 8.66
C TYR A 91 1.89 15.43 7.37
N TRP A 92 1.96 16.70 6.95
CA TRP A 92 2.76 17.15 5.80
C TRP A 92 4.24 16.76 5.90
N ALA A 93 4.78 16.62 7.12
CA ALA A 93 6.17 16.22 7.34
C ALA A 93 6.42 14.75 6.96
N GLY A 94 5.39 13.90 6.95
CA GLY A 94 5.46 12.52 6.46
C GLY A 94 5.79 12.42 4.95
N PHE A 95 5.64 13.52 4.21
CA PHE A 95 5.98 13.65 2.80
C PHE A 95 7.38 14.24 2.54
N HIS A 96 8.16 14.48 3.60
CA HIS A 96 9.50 15.07 3.55
C HIS A 96 10.54 14.05 4.03
N PHE A 97 11.65 13.91 3.30
CA PHE A 97 12.76 13.05 3.73
C PHE A 97 13.42 13.62 4.98
N SER A 98 13.67 12.76 5.98
CA SER A 98 14.19 13.14 7.29
C SER A 98 15.04 12.04 7.89
N THR A 99 15.98 12.38 8.77
CA THR A 99 16.68 11.40 9.60
C THR A 99 15.96 11.10 10.92
N MET A 100 14.90 11.85 11.24
CA MET A 100 14.04 11.63 12.40
C MET A 100 13.12 10.43 12.17
N ARG A 101 13.05 9.52 13.13
CA ARG A 101 12.25 8.28 13.01
C ARG A 101 10.86 8.40 13.62
N THR A 102 10.73 9.06 14.77
CA THR A 102 9.45 9.29 15.44
C THR A 102 8.58 10.29 14.66
N ASP A 103 7.29 9.97 14.50
CA ASP A 103 6.29 10.86 13.91
C ASP A 103 5.47 11.55 15.00
N ALA A 104 5.25 12.86 14.86
CA ALA A 104 4.59 13.68 15.88
C ALA A 104 3.07 13.59 15.90
N ASN A 105 2.46 12.89 14.94
CA ASN A 105 1.00 12.87 14.76
C ASN A 105 0.37 11.51 15.10
N ILE A 106 1.16 10.50 15.47
CA ILE A 106 0.62 9.19 15.87
C ILE A 106 0.20 9.23 17.34
N ALA A 107 -1.03 8.79 17.62
CA ALA A 107 -1.63 8.76 18.95
C ALA A 107 -1.58 10.11 19.69
N ASP A 108 -1.75 11.22 18.97
CA ASP A 108 -1.58 12.58 19.52
C ASP A 108 -2.66 12.96 20.55
N GLU A 109 -3.81 12.29 20.52
CA GLU A 109 -4.87 12.37 21.52
C GLU A 109 -4.42 11.88 22.90
N VAL A 110 -3.48 10.93 22.93
CA VAL A 110 -2.85 10.35 24.13
C VAL A 110 -1.55 11.09 24.49
N LEU A 111 -0.70 11.40 23.49
CA LEU A 111 0.70 11.80 23.71
C LEU A 111 1.00 13.29 23.49
N GLY A 112 0.15 14.02 22.77
CA GLY A 112 0.48 15.36 22.27
C GLY A 112 1.53 15.35 21.14
N ARG A 113 1.89 16.53 20.61
CA ARG A 113 2.65 16.68 19.33
C ARG A 113 4.16 16.97 19.49
N ASN A 114 4.83 16.33 20.44
CA ASN A 114 6.27 16.50 20.68
C ASN A 114 7.06 15.23 20.30
N ALA A 115 7.33 15.02 19.01
CA ALA A 115 8.19 13.92 18.58
C ALA A 115 9.67 14.22 18.81
N LYS A 116 10.38 13.26 19.39
CA LYS A 116 11.83 13.24 19.52
C LYS A 116 12.31 11.79 19.46
N ASP A 117 13.44 11.56 18.81
CA ASP A 117 14.08 10.25 18.86
C ASP A 117 14.87 10.07 20.16
N SER A 118 14.98 8.83 20.65
CA SER A 118 15.88 8.51 21.75
C SER A 118 17.35 8.71 21.35
N ALA A 119 18.22 9.01 22.31
CA ALA A 119 19.63 9.29 22.04
C ALA A 119 20.37 8.13 21.34
N ASP A 120 19.91 6.90 21.54
CA ASP A 120 20.50 5.67 21.00
C ASP A 120 19.79 5.16 19.74
N VAL A 121 18.80 5.87 19.20
CA VAL A 121 17.97 5.43 18.07
C VAL A 121 18.79 4.94 16.88
N ALA A 122 19.90 5.62 16.60
CA ALA A 122 20.75 5.34 15.44
C ALA A 122 21.45 3.97 15.53
N ARG A 123 21.52 3.37 16.73
CA ARG A 123 22.13 2.05 16.95
C ARG A 123 21.21 0.90 16.58
N TYR A 124 19.91 1.15 16.41
CA TYR A 124 18.93 0.16 15.95
C TYR A 124 18.68 0.29 14.46
N PRO A 125 18.33 -0.81 13.75
CA PRO A 125 17.78 -0.70 12.42
C PRO A 125 16.51 0.17 12.45
N TYR A 126 16.31 0.99 11.41
CA TYR A 126 15.07 1.74 11.27
C TYR A 126 14.01 0.79 10.71
N LEU A 127 13.14 0.32 11.61
CA LEU A 127 12.04 -0.59 11.31
C LEU A 127 10.72 0.15 11.45
N THR A 128 9.83 -0.03 10.47
CA THR A 128 8.49 0.53 10.51
C THR A 128 7.45 -0.60 10.59
N CYS A 129 6.44 -0.45 11.43
CA CYS A 129 5.33 -1.42 11.54
C CYS A 129 3.97 -0.80 11.22
N GLU A 130 3.85 0.52 11.36
CA GLU A 130 2.63 1.29 11.18
C GLU A 130 2.81 2.38 10.13
N ILE A 131 3.27 2.02 8.93
CA ILE A 131 3.03 2.86 7.78
C ILE A 131 1.55 2.71 7.41
N GLY A 132 0.80 3.80 7.41
CA GLY A 132 -0.58 3.83 7.00
C GLY A 132 -0.75 3.21 5.61
N GLY A 133 -1.32 2.02 5.50
CA GLY A 133 -1.70 1.42 4.21
C GLY A 133 -3.00 2.02 3.66
N GLY A 134 -3.74 2.67 4.55
CA GLY A 134 -4.95 3.44 4.32
C GLY A 134 -5.26 4.26 5.58
N MET A 135 -6.54 4.46 5.87
CA MET A 135 -7.01 5.08 7.10
C MET A 135 -8.48 4.69 7.36
N ALA A 136 -8.80 4.33 8.60
CA ALA A 136 -10.18 4.13 9.03
C ALA A 136 -10.96 5.47 9.05
N SER A 137 -12.30 5.38 9.08
CA SER A 137 -13.18 6.52 9.35
C SER A 137 -13.71 6.42 10.77
N SER A 138 -13.38 7.38 11.62
CA SER A 138 -14.13 7.61 12.86
C SER A 138 -15.37 8.44 12.57
N TYR A 139 -16.37 8.39 13.45
CA TYR A 139 -17.61 9.11 13.21
C TYR A 139 -17.38 10.62 13.03
N HIS A 140 -16.52 11.22 13.85
CA HIS A 140 -16.20 12.64 13.79
C HIS A 140 -15.15 12.99 12.73
N ARG A 141 -14.30 12.07 12.27
CA ARG A 141 -13.33 12.29 11.18
C ARG A 141 -13.38 11.17 10.14
N ARG A 142 -14.06 11.46 9.04
CA ARG A 142 -14.23 10.52 7.92
C ARG A 142 -13.20 10.84 6.85
N ILE A 143 -12.22 9.98 6.70
CA ILE A 143 -11.08 10.24 5.81
C ILE A 143 -11.33 9.56 4.47
N LEU A 144 -11.02 10.28 3.39
CA LEU A 144 -10.93 9.71 2.04
C LEU A 144 -9.45 9.57 1.68
N VAL A 145 -9.00 8.33 1.51
CA VAL A 145 -7.60 8.00 1.19
C VAL A 145 -7.33 8.26 -0.29
N ASN A 146 -6.24 8.97 -0.59
CA ASN A 146 -5.67 9.01 -1.93
C ASN A 146 -4.58 7.94 -2.02
N PRO A 147 -4.65 6.97 -2.95
CA PRO A 147 -3.62 5.93 -3.10
C PRO A 147 -2.18 6.45 -3.21
N ALA A 148 -2.01 7.64 -3.80
CA ALA A 148 -0.71 8.30 -3.94
C ALA A 148 -0.06 8.65 -2.58
N ASP A 149 -0.87 8.86 -1.54
CA ASP A 149 -0.36 9.21 -0.20
C ASP A 149 0.41 8.04 0.42
N ILE A 150 -0.07 6.82 0.19
CA ILE A 150 0.47 5.58 0.75
C ILE A 150 1.80 5.22 0.07
N ASP A 151 1.84 5.34 -1.26
CA ASP A 151 3.07 5.19 -2.05
C ASP A 151 4.12 6.23 -1.61
N SER A 152 3.71 7.50 -1.51
CA SER A 152 4.61 8.61 -1.13
C SER A 152 5.19 8.46 0.28
N THR A 153 4.36 8.23 1.29
CA THR A 153 4.83 8.08 2.67
C THR A 153 5.73 6.86 2.84
N THR A 154 5.42 5.74 2.18
CA THR A 154 6.29 4.55 2.14
C THR A 154 7.64 4.86 1.51
N LEU A 155 7.65 5.46 0.31
CA LEU A 155 8.87 5.84 -0.40
C LEU A 155 9.74 6.79 0.44
N VAL A 156 9.11 7.78 1.09
CA VAL A 156 9.79 8.74 1.95
C VAL A 156 10.45 8.05 3.14
N LYS A 157 9.78 7.10 3.80
CA LYS A 157 10.38 6.37 4.93
C LYS A 157 11.53 5.47 4.50
N LEU A 158 11.42 4.80 3.34
CA LEU A 158 12.50 4.01 2.77
C LEU A 158 13.74 4.85 2.44
N GLY A 159 13.55 5.99 1.75
CA GLY A 159 14.63 6.94 1.47
C GLY A 159 15.23 7.56 2.73
N SER A 160 14.39 7.79 3.75
CA SER A 160 14.77 8.27 5.08
C SER A 160 15.48 7.23 5.94
N GLY A 161 15.76 6.04 5.40
CA GLY A 161 16.61 5.03 6.04
C GLY A 161 15.86 3.82 6.57
N SER A 162 14.52 3.76 6.47
CA SER A 162 13.77 2.56 6.86
C SER A 162 14.23 1.36 6.03
N THR A 163 14.30 0.21 6.70
CA THR A 163 14.79 -1.05 6.13
C THR A 163 13.75 -2.16 6.17
N SER A 164 12.57 -1.89 6.78
CA SER A 164 11.46 -2.82 6.88
C SER A 164 10.14 -2.04 6.86
N PRO A 165 9.47 -1.92 5.70
CA PRO A 165 8.15 -1.31 5.62
C PRO A 165 7.08 -2.29 6.11
N GLY A 166 6.57 -2.08 7.32
CA GLY A 166 5.36 -2.71 7.84
C GLY A 166 4.19 -1.74 7.79
N TYR A 167 2.99 -2.29 7.52
CA TYR A 167 1.80 -1.49 7.23
C TYR A 167 0.68 -1.73 8.23
N TYR A 168 0.03 -0.65 8.63
CA TYR A 168 -1.22 -0.67 9.37
C TYR A 168 -2.28 0.12 8.58
N MET A 169 -3.31 -0.49 8.00
CA MET A 169 -3.47 -1.91 7.67
C MET A 169 -3.10 -2.16 6.21
N TYR A 170 -2.60 -3.36 5.91
CA TYR A 170 -2.47 -3.84 4.53
C TYR A 170 -3.77 -4.50 4.01
N HIS A 171 -4.52 -5.12 4.93
CA HIS A 171 -5.87 -5.64 4.75
C HIS A 171 -6.59 -5.47 6.09
N GLY A 172 -7.70 -4.74 6.11
CA GLY A 172 -8.37 -4.41 7.37
C GLY A 172 -9.41 -5.45 7.83
N GLY A 173 -10.26 -5.92 6.91
CA GLY A 173 -11.22 -7.01 7.19
C GLY A 173 -12.47 -6.54 7.95
N VAL A 174 -13.00 -7.42 8.82
CA VAL A 174 -14.29 -7.25 9.51
C VAL A 174 -14.16 -7.57 10.98
N ASN A 175 -14.75 -6.73 11.82
CA ASN A 175 -14.91 -7.02 13.24
C ASN A 175 -15.84 -8.25 13.43
N PRO A 176 -15.36 -9.32 14.08
CA PRO A 176 -16.18 -10.49 14.34
C PRO A 176 -17.30 -10.16 15.34
N GLU A 177 -18.27 -11.05 15.47
CA GLU A 177 -19.26 -10.93 16.54
C GLU A 177 -18.57 -11.10 17.90
N GLY A 178 -18.70 -10.11 18.77
CA GLY A 178 -18.27 -10.26 20.15
C GLY A 178 -19.29 -11.04 20.98
N LYS A 179 -18.86 -11.61 22.10
CA LYS A 179 -19.70 -12.43 22.98
C LYS A 179 -20.53 -11.60 23.96
N LEU A 180 -20.01 -10.45 24.38
CA LEU A 180 -20.59 -9.61 25.43
C LEU A 180 -20.94 -8.21 24.92
N SER A 181 -20.17 -7.71 23.96
CA SER A 181 -20.32 -6.42 23.31
C SER A 181 -19.86 -6.56 21.87
N THR A 182 -20.06 -5.51 21.09
CA THR A 182 -19.35 -5.32 19.83
C THR A 182 -17.85 -5.06 20.10
N LEU A 183 -16.99 -5.19 19.08
CA LEU A 183 -15.52 -5.22 19.23
C LEU A 183 -14.80 -3.98 18.68
N GLN A 184 -15.53 -3.04 18.09
CA GLN A 184 -14.99 -1.79 17.58
C GLN A 184 -14.60 -0.84 18.73
N GLU A 185 -13.70 0.08 18.42
CA GLU A 185 -13.43 1.23 19.28
C GLU A 185 -14.70 2.08 19.45
N SER A 186 -15.09 2.35 20.71
CA SER A 186 -16.26 3.18 21.01
C SER A 186 -16.08 4.04 22.26
N GLN A 187 -16.53 5.28 22.19
CA GLN A 187 -16.62 6.21 23.31
C GLN A 187 -17.51 5.67 24.44
N ALA A 188 -18.49 4.81 24.15
CA ALA A 188 -19.33 4.18 25.17
C ALA A 188 -18.55 3.21 26.09
N SER A 189 -17.42 2.68 25.61
CA SER A 189 -16.52 1.81 26.37
C SER A 189 -15.38 2.57 27.07
N GLY A 190 -15.35 3.90 26.94
CA GLY A 190 -14.26 4.75 27.45
C GLY A 190 -13.09 4.94 26.48
N TYR A 191 -13.16 4.37 25.28
CA TYR A 191 -12.18 4.63 24.21
C TYR A 191 -12.39 6.00 23.56
N TRP A 192 -11.45 6.41 22.72
CA TRP A 192 -11.32 7.77 22.23
C TRP A 192 -12.24 8.11 21.05
N ASN A 193 -12.57 7.14 20.22
CA ASN A 193 -13.31 7.33 18.98
C ASN A 193 -14.50 6.36 18.90
N ASP A 194 -15.47 6.69 18.05
CA ASP A 194 -16.45 5.71 17.57
C ASP A 194 -16.08 5.29 16.15
N LEU A 195 -15.83 4.00 15.96
CA LEU A 195 -15.62 3.35 14.66
C LEU A 195 -16.87 2.55 14.26
N PRO A 196 -17.00 2.13 12.98
CA PRO A 196 -18.06 1.21 12.58
C PRO A 196 -18.02 -0.12 13.36
N VAL A 197 -19.19 -0.69 13.61
CA VAL A 197 -19.35 -1.94 14.36
C VAL A 197 -18.72 -3.12 13.63
N LYS A 198 -18.88 -3.19 12.31
CA LYS A 198 -18.50 -4.34 11.48
C LYS A 198 -17.36 -4.03 10.53
N THR A 199 -17.49 -3.01 9.67
CA THR A 199 -16.44 -2.76 8.68
C THR A 199 -15.15 -2.32 9.38
N TYR A 200 -14.04 -2.91 8.96
CA TYR A 200 -12.72 -2.40 9.25
C TYR A 200 -11.91 -2.32 7.95
N ASP A 201 -12.55 -1.97 6.83
CA ASP A 201 -11.92 -1.91 5.50
C ASP A 201 -10.61 -1.11 5.46
N PHE A 202 -10.54 -0.05 6.27
CA PHE A 202 -9.39 0.83 6.44
C PHE A 202 -8.97 1.57 5.16
N GLN A 203 -9.71 1.44 4.05
CA GLN A 203 -9.25 1.87 2.73
C GLN A 203 -7.86 1.31 2.38
N ALA A 204 -7.54 0.12 2.92
CA ALA A 204 -6.25 -0.53 2.79
C ALA A 204 -5.98 -1.00 1.35
N PRO A 205 -4.71 -1.34 0.99
CA PRO A 205 -4.36 -1.88 -0.32
C PRO A 205 -5.21 -3.10 -0.73
N LEU A 206 -5.57 -3.92 0.24
CA LEU A 206 -6.57 -4.96 0.11
C LEU A 206 -7.82 -4.58 0.92
N GLY A 207 -8.94 -4.34 0.24
CA GLY A 207 -10.22 -4.01 0.88
C GLY A 207 -10.77 -5.15 1.74
N GLU A 208 -11.83 -4.87 2.49
CA GLU A 208 -12.49 -5.76 3.47
C GLU A 208 -12.75 -7.19 2.95
N TYR A 209 -13.00 -7.34 1.65
CA TYR A 209 -13.32 -8.62 1.01
C TYR A 209 -12.21 -9.10 0.04
N GLY A 210 -11.02 -8.50 0.12
CA GLY A 210 -9.86 -8.83 -0.70
C GLY A 210 -9.81 -8.12 -2.06
N GLN A 211 -10.55 -7.03 -2.24
CA GLN A 211 -10.46 -6.18 -3.42
C GLN A 211 -9.08 -5.53 -3.49
N VAL A 212 -8.45 -5.55 -4.67
CA VAL A 212 -7.14 -4.93 -4.88
C VAL A 212 -7.33 -3.47 -5.26
N ARG A 213 -6.68 -2.55 -4.52
CA ARG A 213 -6.75 -1.09 -4.74
C ARG A 213 -5.48 -0.54 -5.40
N PRO A 214 -5.51 0.67 -5.99
CA PRO A 214 -4.37 1.22 -6.73
C PRO A 214 -3.05 1.24 -5.95
N GLN A 215 -3.07 1.54 -4.65
CA GLN A 215 -1.88 1.55 -3.80
C GLN A 215 -1.26 0.16 -3.60
N TYR A 216 -2.01 -0.93 -3.78
CA TYR A 216 -1.43 -2.28 -3.78
C TYR A 216 -0.41 -2.43 -4.91
N HIS A 217 -0.73 -1.93 -6.10
CA HIS A 217 0.13 -2.05 -7.28
C HIS A 217 1.42 -1.23 -7.15
N SER A 218 1.33 0.01 -6.64
CA SER A 218 2.51 0.85 -6.41
C SER A 218 3.40 0.28 -5.30
N LEU A 219 2.82 -0.18 -4.19
CA LEU A 219 3.56 -0.85 -3.13
C LEU A 219 4.21 -2.15 -3.62
N ARG A 220 3.52 -2.95 -4.44
CA ARG A 220 4.12 -4.16 -5.02
C ARG A 220 5.36 -3.84 -5.86
N ARG A 221 5.33 -2.78 -6.68
CA ARG A 221 6.51 -2.32 -7.43
C ARG A 221 7.67 -1.95 -6.50
N LEU A 222 7.39 -1.27 -5.38
CA LEU A 222 8.41 -0.99 -4.35
C LEU A 222 8.92 -2.26 -3.67
N HIS A 223 8.05 -3.23 -3.36
CA HIS A 223 8.43 -4.49 -2.73
C HIS A 223 9.29 -5.35 -3.64
N LEU A 224 9.01 -5.38 -4.95
CA LEU A 224 9.86 -6.04 -5.94
C LEU A 224 11.28 -5.47 -5.92
N PHE A 225 11.40 -4.14 -5.82
CA PHE A 225 12.69 -3.46 -5.71
C PHE A 225 13.41 -3.85 -4.41
N LEU A 226 12.69 -3.88 -3.28
CA LEU A 226 13.26 -4.30 -2.00
C LEU A 226 13.65 -5.77 -1.97
N HIS A 227 12.93 -6.66 -2.66
CA HIS A 227 13.32 -8.06 -2.78
C HIS A 227 14.63 -8.24 -3.55
N GLU A 228 14.88 -7.40 -4.56
CA GLU A 228 16.08 -7.50 -5.39
C GLU A 228 17.28 -6.77 -4.77
N TRP A 229 17.10 -5.54 -4.28
CA TRP A 229 18.19 -4.68 -3.81
C TRP A 229 18.10 -4.29 -2.33
N GLY A 230 17.10 -4.78 -1.59
CA GLY A 230 16.88 -4.42 -0.18
C GLY A 230 18.01 -4.81 0.75
N ALA A 231 18.69 -5.94 0.51
CA ALA A 231 19.85 -6.36 1.30
C ALA A 231 21.02 -5.35 1.20
N SER A 232 21.25 -4.81 0.01
CA SER A 232 22.24 -3.73 -0.20
C SER A 232 21.74 -2.42 0.39
N LEU A 233 20.49 -2.04 0.11
CA LEU A 233 19.87 -0.81 0.61
C LEU A 233 19.92 -0.73 2.15
N ALA A 234 19.72 -1.84 2.85
CA ALA A 234 19.73 -1.90 4.31
C ALA A 234 21.06 -1.44 4.93
N ARG A 235 22.17 -1.55 4.19
CA ARG A 235 23.51 -1.12 4.63
C ARG A 235 23.85 0.33 4.25
N MET A 236 22.99 0.99 3.48
CA MET A 236 23.24 2.33 2.93
C MET A 236 22.79 3.42 3.91
N ASN A 237 23.67 4.38 4.21
CA ASN A 237 23.32 5.55 5.01
C ASN A 237 22.51 6.57 4.21
N VAL A 238 21.75 7.41 4.91
CA VAL A 238 20.96 8.49 4.31
C VAL A 238 21.80 9.76 4.22
N ALA A 239 21.78 10.42 3.06
CA ALA A 239 22.30 11.75 2.85
C ALA A 239 21.16 12.67 2.36
N LEU A 240 20.90 13.74 3.12
CA LEU A 240 19.95 14.78 2.73
C LEU A 240 20.64 15.84 1.87
N PRO A 241 19.93 16.46 0.91
CA PRO A 241 20.50 17.49 0.05
C PRO A 241 20.80 18.78 0.83
N GLU A 242 21.73 19.58 0.29
CA GLU A 242 22.08 20.90 0.84
C GLU A 242 20.86 21.83 0.88
N ARG A 243 20.05 21.83 -0.19
CA ARG A 243 18.78 22.56 -0.27
C ARG A 243 17.61 21.63 0.08
N ARG A 244 16.87 21.99 1.13
CA ARG A 244 15.69 21.25 1.61
C ARG A 244 14.45 22.15 1.63
N PRO A 245 13.24 21.58 1.58
CA PRO A 245 12.01 22.37 1.72
C PRO A 245 11.99 23.14 3.05
N ASP A 246 11.59 24.41 2.99
CA ASP A 246 11.42 25.25 4.18
C ASP A 246 10.00 25.15 4.75
N GLY A 247 9.80 24.14 5.62
CA GLY A 247 8.57 23.95 6.37
C GLY A 247 7.36 23.55 5.52
N LYS A 248 6.15 23.69 6.11
CA LYS A 248 4.89 23.21 5.53
C LYS A 248 4.61 23.82 4.17
N ASN A 249 4.90 25.10 3.97
CA ASN A 249 4.39 25.87 2.82
C ASN A 249 5.35 25.91 1.62
N ASP A 250 6.55 25.34 1.73
CA ASP A 250 7.46 25.24 0.58
C ASP A 250 6.99 24.13 -0.37
N THR A 251 6.40 24.58 -1.47
CA THR A 251 5.99 23.73 -2.59
C THR A 251 6.98 23.76 -3.74
N ASN A 252 8.01 24.61 -3.71
CA ASN A 252 8.90 24.88 -4.84
C ASN A 252 10.23 24.12 -4.76
N THR A 253 10.70 23.78 -3.58
CA THR A 253 11.91 22.98 -3.41
C THR A 253 11.61 21.50 -3.65
N LEU A 254 12.43 20.84 -4.50
CA LEU A 254 12.31 19.40 -4.74
C LEU A 254 12.62 18.63 -3.46
N ARG A 255 11.77 17.64 -3.11
CA ARG A 255 12.01 16.75 -1.98
C ARG A 255 12.73 15.51 -2.49
N TRP A 256 13.97 15.33 -2.06
CA TRP A 256 14.76 14.17 -2.42
C TRP A 256 15.81 13.85 -1.35
N CYS A 257 16.36 12.65 -1.39
CA CYS A 257 17.54 12.25 -0.63
C CYS A 257 18.33 11.19 -1.41
N ALA A 258 19.53 10.85 -0.92
CA ALA A 258 20.28 9.70 -1.41
C ALA A 258 20.48 8.67 -0.29
N ARG A 259 20.40 7.39 -0.62
CA ARG A 259 20.97 6.32 0.22
C ARG A 259 22.21 5.77 -0.46
N SER A 260 23.31 5.69 0.28
CA SER A 260 24.59 5.18 -0.26
C SER A 260 25.42 4.44 0.78
N ASP A 261 26.21 3.46 0.30
CA ASP A 261 27.30 2.82 1.04
C ASP A 261 28.64 3.55 0.84
N GLY A 262 28.64 4.69 0.15
CA GLY A 262 29.83 5.45 -0.23
C GLY A 262 30.37 5.12 -1.62
N GLN A 263 29.87 4.08 -2.28
CA GLN A 263 30.29 3.71 -3.64
C GLN A 263 29.10 3.67 -4.61
N SER A 264 28.01 3.07 -4.18
CA SER A 264 26.78 2.89 -4.93
C SER A 264 25.57 3.39 -4.15
N GLY A 265 24.43 3.51 -4.82
CA GLY A 265 23.23 3.91 -4.12
C GLY A 265 22.05 4.27 -5.00
N PHE A 266 21.10 4.92 -4.34
CA PHE A 266 19.83 5.31 -4.92
C PHE A 266 19.46 6.72 -4.49
N VAL A 267 18.99 7.53 -5.43
CA VAL A 267 18.32 8.81 -5.18
C VAL A 267 16.82 8.55 -5.09
N PHE A 268 16.20 8.99 -4.00
CA PHE A 268 14.76 8.92 -3.79
C PHE A 268 14.16 10.29 -4.04
N VAL A 269 13.08 10.37 -4.82
CA VAL A 269 12.41 11.63 -5.17
C VAL A 269 10.94 11.56 -4.81
N ASN A 270 10.41 12.61 -4.17
CA ASN A 270 8.99 12.77 -3.92
C ASN A 270 8.53 14.18 -4.30
N ASN A 271 7.66 14.28 -5.31
CA ASN A 271 6.95 15.50 -5.69
C ASN A 271 5.43 15.33 -5.54
N THR A 272 5.02 14.67 -4.44
CA THR A 272 3.62 14.47 -4.03
C THR A 272 3.42 14.92 -2.58
N GLU A 273 2.27 15.52 -2.27
CA GLU A 273 1.78 15.77 -0.92
C GLU A 273 0.25 15.63 -0.88
N ARG A 274 -0.28 15.06 0.20
CA ARG A 274 -1.73 14.94 0.39
C ARG A 274 -2.42 16.31 0.36
N LEU A 275 -3.57 16.38 -0.32
CA LEU A 275 -4.42 17.58 -0.45
C LEU A 275 -3.69 18.83 -0.99
N ARG A 276 -2.56 18.64 -1.68
CA ARG A 276 -1.77 19.74 -2.23
C ARG A 276 -1.11 19.35 -3.54
N GLU A 277 -1.29 20.19 -4.54
CA GLU A 277 -0.56 20.05 -5.80
C GLU A 277 0.84 20.67 -5.67
N LEU A 278 1.88 19.87 -5.93
CA LEU A 278 3.26 20.35 -5.98
C LEU A 278 3.64 20.61 -7.45
N PRO A 279 4.09 21.82 -7.82
CA PRO A 279 4.39 22.11 -9.22
C PRO A 279 5.56 21.26 -9.74
N SER A 280 5.66 21.13 -11.06
CA SER A 280 6.86 20.54 -11.70
C SER A 280 8.13 21.32 -11.33
N LYS A 281 9.25 20.62 -11.19
CA LYS A 281 10.58 21.19 -10.89
C LYS A 281 11.43 21.13 -12.14
N THR A 282 11.72 22.28 -12.74
CA THR A 282 12.55 22.37 -13.94
C THR A 282 14.04 22.44 -13.59
N ASN A 283 14.90 22.17 -14.57
CA ASN A 283 16.36 22.30 -14.46
C ASN A 283 16.98 21.47 -13.32
N VAL A 284 16.53 20.22 -13.15
CA VAL A 284 17.00 19.32 -12.09
C VAL A 284 18.15 18.46 -12.60
N GLN A 285 19.27 18.49 -11.87
CA GLN A 285 20.34 17.48 -11.89
C GLN A 285 20.73 17.15 -10.44
N PHE A 286 21.11 15.91 -10.20
CA PHE A 286 21.59 15.42 -8.91
C PHE A 286 23.11 15.32 -8.96
N THR A 287 23.78 15.93 -7.97
CA THR A 287 25.23 15.77 -7.79
C THR A 287 25.48 15.03 -6.49
N ILE A 288 26.02 13.82 -6.60
CA ILE A 288 26.35 12.94 -5.49
C ILE A 288 27.86 13.02 -5.23
N LYS A 289 28.23 13.55 -4.06
CA LYS A 289 29.62 13.61 -3.60
C LYS A 289 29.98 12.27 -2.93
N LEU A 290 30.72 11.42 -3.63
CA LEU A 290 31.26 10.17 -3.11
C LEU A 290 32.67 10.42 -2.54
N PRO A 291 33.24 9.50 -1.73
CA PRO A 291 34.57 9.67 -1.15
C PRO A 291 35.68 9.83 -2.21
N THR A 292 35.53 9.21 -3.37
CA THR A 292 36.56 9.18 -4.42
C THR A 292 36.29 10.11 -5.60
N ASN A 293 35.04 10.52 -5.83
CA ASN A 293 34.65 11.33 -6.97
C ASN A 293 33.30 12.02 -6.73
N SER A 294 32.86 12.85 -7.68
CA SER A 294 31.49 13.35 -7.72
C SER A 294 30.80 12.84 -8.98
N LEU A 295 29.55 12.43 -8.84
CA LEU A 295 28.71 11.95 -9.94
C LEU A 295 27.54 12.91 -10.13
N THR A 296 27.41 13.48 -11.34
CA THR A 296 26.28 14.32 -11.71
C THR A 296 25.43 13.63 -12.78
N PHE A 297 24.12 13.54 -12.53
CA PHE A 297 23.17 12.95 -13.47
C PHE A 297 21.77 13.59 -13.33
N PRO A 298 20.91 13.56 -14.37
CA PRO A 298 21.17 13.12 -15.76
C PRO A 298 22.20 13.97 -16.49
N LYS A 299 22.52 13.58 -17.74
CA LYS A 299 23.51 14.29 -18.58
C LYS A 299 23.12 15.74 -18.85
N GLN A 300 21.83 15.98 -19.07
CA GLN A 300 21.26 17.32 -19.19
C GLN A 300 20.20 17.52 -18.10
N PRO A 301 19.96 18.76 -17.62
CA PRO A 301 18.89 19.01 -16.68
C PRO A 301 17.53 18.55 -17.18
N VAL A 302 16.77 17.89 -16.31
CA VAL A 302 15.42 17.39 -16.61
C VAL A 302 14.35 18.13 -15.80
N THR A 303 13.10 17.96 -16.20
CA THR A 303 11.95 18.37 -15.39
C THR A 303 11.48 17.17 -14.58
N ILE A 304 11.33 17.34 -13.26
CA ILE A 304 10.62 16.39 -12.40
C ILE A 304 9.15 16.82 -12.33
N PRO A 305 8.19 16.06 -12.89
CA PRO A 305 6.81 16.50 -12.97
C PRO A 305 6.09 16.49 -11.61
N SER A 306 4.97 17.21 -11.54
CA SER A 306 4.00 17.07 -10.44
C SER A 306 3.59 15.61 -10.26
N GLY A 307 3.51 15.14 -9.01
CA GLY A 307 3.13 13.77 -8.68
C GLY A 307 4.25 12.73 -8.84
N ALA A 308 5.45 13.11 -9.30
CA ALA A 308 6.56 12.17 -9.47
C ALA A 308 7.00 11.54 -8.14
N ARG A 309 7.18 10.21 -8.14
CA ARG A 309 7.66 9.41 -7.02
C ARG A 309 8.55 8.32 -7.60
N CYS A 310 9.85 8.35 -7.31
CA CYS A 310 10.77 7.42 -7.95
C CYS A 310 12.06 7.14 -7.17
N ILE A 311 12.74 6.07 -7.58
CA ILE A 311 14.05 5.65 -7.12
C ILE A 311 15.00 5.61 -8.32
N LEU A 312 16.04 6.44 -8.33
CA LEU A 312 17.03 6.53 -9.40
C LEU A 312 18.36 5.91 -8.97
N PRO A 313 18.88 4.88 -9.65
CA PRO A 313 20.11 4.22 -9.24
C PRO A 313 21.35 4.97 -9.70
N PHE A 314 22.44 4.83 -8.94
CA PHE A 314 23.79 5.19 -9.38
C PHE A 314 24.82 4.15 -8.93
N ASN A 315 25.83 3.92 -9.77
CA ASN A 315 26.85 2.90 -9.61
C ASN A 315 26.26 1.52 -9.25
N LEU A 316 25.12 1.17 -9.86
CA LEU A 316 24.34 -0.02 -9.54
C LEU A 316 24.97 -1.26 -10.18
N ASP A 317 25.23 -2.28 -9.37
CA ASP A 317 25.54 -3.62 -9.87
C ASP A 317 24.25 -4.25 -10.43
N LEU A 318 24.24 -4.47 -11.75
CA LEU A 318 23.14 -5.16 -12.43
C LEU A 318 23.29 -6.68 -12.36
N GLY A 319 24.39 -7.19 -11.82
CA GLY A 319 24.79 -8.59 -11.81
C GLY A 319 25.63 -8.97 -13.03
N LYS A 320 26.17 -10.19 -13.02
CA LYS A 320 26.97 -10.77 -14.13
C LYS A 320 28.13 -9.85 -14.58
N GLY A 321 28.78 -9.17 -13.65
CA GLY A 321 29.92 -8.28 -13.93
C GLY A 321 29.55 -6.95 -14.61
N VAL A 322 28.26 -6.65 -14.80
CA VAL A 322 27.80 -5.42 -15.45
C VAL A 322 27.43 -4.38 -14.40
N LYS A 323 28.10 -3.23 -14.46
CA LYS A 323 27.80 -2.05 -13.63
C LYS A 323 27.13 -0.97 -14.47
N LEU A 324 26.04 -0.40 -13.94
CA LEU A 324 25.36 0.79 -14.45
C LEU A 324 25.85 2.02 -13.69
N ASP A 325 26.34 3.05 -14.38
CA ASP A 325 26.81 4.28 -13.73
C ASP A 325 25.64 5.07 -13.13
N TRP A 326 24.54 5.21 -13.87
CA TRP A 326 23.27 5.76 -13.39
C TRP A 326 22.14 5.55 -14.41
N ALA A 327 20.90 5.72 -13.96
CA ALA A 327 19.74 5.83 -14.85
C ALA A 327 18.70 6.84 -14.36
N THR A 328 17.95 7.44 -15.29
CA THR A 328 16.73 8.22 -15.01
C THR A 328 15.46 7.36 -15.10
N ALA A 329 15.60 6.05 -14.97
CA ALA A 329 14.51 5.09 -14.88
C ALA A 329 14.61 4.30 -13.56
N GLN A 330 13.48 3.85 -13.02
CA GLN A 330 13.44 3.17 -11.73
C GLN A 330 13.65 1.65 -11.89
N PRO A 331 14.65 1.04 -11.24
CA PRO A 331 14.79 -0.41 -11.23
C PRO A 331 13.64 -1.06 -10.42
N ILE A 332 13.08 -2.17 -10.92
CA ILE A 332 11.95 -2.89 -10.30
C ILE A 332 12.39 -4.24 -9.75
N CYS A 333 12.92 -5.14 -10.60
CA CYS A 333 13.44 -6.45 -10.18
C CYS A 333 14.30 -7.05 -11.29
N ALA A 334 14.91 -8.20 -11.03
CA ALA A 334 15.63 -8.97 -12.06
C ALA A 334 15.18 -10.44 -12.12
N ILE A 335 15.49 -11.12 -13.21
CA ILE A 335 15.35 -12.57 -13.34
C ILE A 335 16.44 -13.18 -14.22
N ASP A 336 16.94 -14.34 -13.81
CA ASP A 336 17.98 -15.07 -14.53
C ASP A 336 17.37 -16.21 -15.37
N ASP A 337 17.77 -16.29 -16.64
CA ASP A 337 17.44 -17.39 -17.54
C ASP A 337 18.69 -17.87 -18.28
N GLY A 338 19.25 -19.00 -17.81
CA GLY A 338 20.56 -19.46 -18.25
C GLY A 338 21.65 -18.44 -17.90
N ASP A 339 22.40 -18.02 -18.92
CA ASP A 339 23.51 -17.07 -18.76
C ASP A 339 23.07 -15.60 -18.82
N THR A 340 21.81 -15.34 -19.18
CA THR A 340 21.28 -13.98 -19.33
C THR A 340 20.53 -13.56 -18.08
N ARG A 341 20.88 -12.37 -17.55
CA ARG A 341 20.12 -11.70 -16.49
C ARG A 341 19.27 -10.58 -17.08
N THR A 342 17.99 -10.57 -16.79
CA THR A 342 17.02 -9.56 -17.26
C THR A 342 16.72 -8.62 -16.11
N VAL A 343 16.94 -7.31 -16.28
CA VAL A 343 16.58 -6.30 -15.29
C VAL A 343 15.45 -5.43 -15.83
N PHE A 344 14.35 -5.35 -15.08
CA PHE A 344 13.18 -4.56 -15.43
C PHE A 344 13.26 -3.19 -14.79
N PHE A 345 13.06 -2.15 -15.59
CA PHE A 345 12.99 -0.76 -15.18
C PHE A 345 11.61 -0.17 -15.50
N ALA A 346 11.13 0.78 -14.71
CA ALA A 346 9.98 1.62 -15.00
C ALA A 346 10.44 2.97 -15.54
N ALA A 347 9.87 3.39 -16.67
CA ALA A 347 9.98 4.77 -17.11
C ALA A 347 9.20 5.69 -16.18
N ILE A 348 9.77 6.84 -15.85
CA ILE A 348 9.09 7.85 -15.03
C ILE A 348 8.31 8.77 -15.98
N HIS A 349 7.00 8.82 -15.80
CA HIS A 349 6.14 9.67 -16.65
C HIS A 349 6.67 11.10 -16.67
N GLY A 350 6.88 11.66 -17.87
CA GLY A 350 7.39 13.03 -18.06
C GLY A 350 8.90 13.23 -17.88
N VAL A 351 9.67 12.17 -17.59
CA VAL A 351 11.15 12.20 -17.53
C VAL A 351 11.71 11.33 -18.64
N THR A 352 12.59 11.88 -19.47
CA THR A 352 13.25 11.11 -20.55
C THR A 352 14.15 10.03 -19.96
N PRO A 353 13.99 8.75 -20.36
CA PRO A 353 14.86 7.68 -19.93
C PRO A 353 16.28 7.83 -20.50
N GLU A 354 17.26 7.71 -19.63
CA GLU A 354 18.69 7.70 -19.91
C GLU A 354 19.35 6.60 -19.08
N PHE A 355 20.22 5.82 -19.70
CA PHE A 355 21.07 4.81 -19.06
C PHE A 355 22.52 5.11 -19.40
N ALA A 356 23.37 5.25 -18.39
CA ALA A 356 24.78 5.53 -18.56
C ALA A 356 25.63 4.35 -18.08
N PHE A 357 26.64 4.00 -18.87
CA PHE A 357 27.62 2.97 -18.59
C PHE A 357 29.03 3.53 -18.74
N ASP A 358 29.97 3.03 -17.93
CA ASP A 358 31.39 3.27 -18.15
C ASP A 358 31.78 2.80 -19.57
N LYS A 359 32.37 3.70 -20.36
CA LYS A 359 32.81 3.44 -21.74
C LYS A 359 33.88 2.34 -21.83
N HIS A 360 34.65 2.15 -20.77
CA HIS A 360 35.69 1.11 -20.65
C HIS A 360 35.20 -0.12 -19.90
N GLY A 361 33.94 -0.13 -19.44
CA GLY A 361 33.31 -1.24 -18.74
C GLY A 361 32.62 -2.22 -19.68
N ALA A 362 31.32 -2.42 -19.48
CA ALA A 362 30.53 -3.35 -20.29
C ALA A 362 30.33 -2.82 -21.72
N LYS A 363 30.41 -3.73 -22.71
CA LYS A 363 30.02 -3.42 -24.08
C LYS A 363 28.49 -3.32 -24.17
N VAL A 364 27.99 -2.15 -24.54
CA VAL A 364 26.55 -1.88 -24.67
C VAL A 364 26.08 -1.98 -26.12
N ALA A 365 25.09 -2.83 -26.37
CA ALA A 365 24.35 -2.93 -27.63
C ALA A 365 22.95 -2.35 -27.42
N MET A 366 22.66 -1.20 -28.03
CA MET A 366 21.35 -0.58 -28.00
C MET A 366 20.43 -1.24 -29.04
N LEU A 367 19.21 -1.58 -28.63
CA LEU A 367 18.16 -2.17 -29.46
C LEU A 367 16.98 -1.22 -29.66
N ASN A 368 16.77 -0.31 -28.71
CA ASN A 368 15.75 0.73 -28.77
C ASN A 368 16.25 2.06 -28.17
N GLY A 369 16.12 3.14 -28.95
CA GLY A 369 16.54 4.49 -28.57
C GLY A 369 17.74 4.98 -29.37
N LYS A 370 18.61 5.75 -28.73
CA LYS A 370 19.79 6.39 -29.33
C LYS A 370 21.02 6.10 -28.49
N LEU A 371 22.08 5.67 -29.16
CA LEU A 371 23.39 5.46 -28.55
C LEU A 371 24.25 6.71 -28.75
N SER A 372 24.86 7.21 -27.69
CA SER A 372 25.89 8.25 -27.76
C SER A 372 27.01 7.95 -26.75
N SER A 373 28.12 8.66 -26.82
CA SER A 373 29.19 8.54 -25.83
C SER A 373 29.91 9.87 -25.66
N ASP A 374 30.54 10.08 -24.51
CA ASP A 374 31.56 11.11 -24.30
C ASP A 374 32.92 10.46 -24.01
N GLU A 375 33.80 11.16 -23.31
CA GLU A 375 35.12 10.63 -22.94
C GLU A 375 35.02 9.49 -21.92
N GLU A 376 34.05 9.54 -20.99
CA GLU A 376 33.94 8.62 -19.86
C GLU A 376 32.82 7.58 -20.03
N ARG A 377 31.72 7.94 -20.68
CA ARG A 377 30.48 7.15 -20.63
C ARG A 377 29.87 6.88 -21.99
N THR A 378 29.19 5.75 -22.08
CA THR A 378 28.24 5.41 -23.13
C THR A 378 26.82 5.63 -22.60
N PHE A 379 25.99 6.29 -23.39
CA PHE A 379 24.60 6.61 -23.05
C PHE A 379 23.63 5.94 -24.00
N VAL A 380 22.59 5.33 -23.45
CA VAL A 380 21.38 4.95 -24.17
C VAL A 380 20.26 5.90 -23.74
N THR A 381 19.75 6.68 -24.68
CA THR A 381 18.73 7.71 -24.45
C THR A 381 17.55 7.53 -25.40
N GLU A 382 16.47 8.29 -25.20
CA GLU A 382 15.30 8.29 -26.11
C GLU A 382 14.66 6.88 -26.30
N SER A 383 14.87 5.97 -25.35
CA SER A 383 14.24 4.65 -25.36
C SER A 383 12.74 4.80 -25.10
N THR A 384 11.94 4.15 -25.94
CA THR A 384 10.49 4.09 -25.80
C THR A 384 10.12 2.87 -24.95
N PRO A 385 9.37 3.05 -23.85
CA PRO A 385 8.98 1.92 -23.00
C PRO A 385 8.18 0.86 -23.77
N ASN A 386 8.54 -0.41 -23.59
CA ASN A 386 7.90 -1.55 -24.21
C ASN A 386 8.28 -2.86 -23.48
N ARG A 387 7.77 -4.00 -23.95
CA ARG A 387 7.99 -5.33 -23.32
C ARG A 387 9.22 -6.09 -23.85
N LYS A 388 9.95 -5.52 -24.81
CA LYS A 388 11.21 -6.04 -25.36
C LYS A 388 12.39 -5.45 -24.58
N ASP A 389 13.53 -6.08 -24.77
CA ASP A 389 14.82 -5.52 -24.43
C ASP A 389 15.07 -4.19 -25.18
N ILE A 390 15.52 -3.18 -24.43
CA ILE A 390 15.93 -1.89 -25.01
C ILE A 390 17.44 -1.83 -25.25
N LEU A 391 18.21 -2.62 -24.49
CA LEU A 391 19.65 -2.77 -24.64
C LEU A 391 20.12 -4.08 -24.00
N GLU A 392 21.27 -4.54 -24.48
CA GLU A 392 22.08 -5.60 -23.86
C GLU A 392 23.45 -5.02 -23.47
N ALA A 393 23.94 -5.41 -22.29
CA ALA A 393 25.27 -5.08 -21.80
C ALA A 393 26.05 -6.37 -21.55
N THR A 394 27.25 -6.46 -22.10
CA THR A 394 28.15 -7.61 -21.95
C THR A 394 29.42 -7.19 -21.21
N ALA A 395 29.67 -7.76 -20.03
CA ALA A 395 30.88 -7.54 -19.27
C ALA A 395 32.12 -8.12 -19.98
N PRO A 396 33.34 -7.64 -19.66
CA PRO A 396 34.58 -8.16 -20.27
C PRO A 396 34.81 -9.67 -20.08
N ASP A 397 34.26 -10.25 -19.02
CA ASP A 397 34.32 -11.69 -18.72
C ASP A 397 33.23 -12.51 -19.45
N GLY A 398 32.37 -11.86 -20.24
CA GLY A 398 31.30 -12.47 -21.02
C GLY A 398 29.94 -12.52 -20.33
N GLY A 399 29.82 -12.05 -19.08
CA GLY A 399 28.53 -11.95 -18.39
C GLY A 399 27.54 -11.03 -19.13
N LYS A 400 26.27 -11.44 -19.23
CA LYS A 400 25.25 -10.73 -20.03
C LYS A 400 24.08 -10.24 -19.18
N VAL A 401 23.76 -8.95 -19.34
CA VAL A 401 22.56 -8.33 -18.80
C VAL A 401 21.74 -7.73 -19.93
N GLN A 402 20.44 -8.02 -19.95
CA GLN A 402 19.46 -7.32 -20.78
C GLN A 402 18.61 -6.39 -19.92
N ILE A 403 18.24 -5.22 -20.44
CA ILE A 403 17.36 -4.27 -19.76
C ILE A 403 16.04 -4.14 -20.51
N VAL A 404 14.93 -4.25 -19.78
CA VAL A 404 13.57 -4.00 -20.27
C VAL A 404 13.03 -2.75 -19.60
N LEU A 405 12.59 -1.76 -20.39
CA LEU A 405 12.00 -0.52 -19.90
C LEU A 405 10.48 -0.55 -20.08
N LEU A 406 9.76 -0.69 -18.98
CA LEU A 406 8.30 -0.75 -18.94
C LEU A 406 7.69 0.65 -18.80
N ASP A 407 6.50 0.84 -19.37
CA ASP A 407 5.69 2.02 -19.07
C ASP A 407 5.08 1.90 -17.65
N GLU A 408 4.39 2.96 -17.20
CA GLU A 408 3.78 2.97 -15.87
C GLU A 408 2.80 1.81 -15.68
N ALA A 409 1.93 1.56 -16.66
CA ALA A 409 0.88 0.56 -16.55
C ALA A 409 1.45 -0.88 -16.47
N ASP A 410 2.44 -1.20 -17.31
CA ASP A 410 3.10 -2.51 -17.29
C ASP A 410 4.00 -2.66 -16.05
N SER A 411 4.65 -1.59 -15.58
CA SER A 411 5.45 -1.64 -14.35
C SER A 411 4.59 -1.92 -13.10
N LEU A 412 3.37 -1.36 -13.05
CA LEU A 412 2.37 -1.62 -12.01
C LEU A 412 1.65 -2.96 -12.18
N ALA A 413 1.79 -3.62 -13.33
CA ALA A 413 1.28 -4.95 -13.63
C ALA A 413 2.37 -6.04 -13.49
N LEU A 414 3.61 -5.68 -13.15
CA LEU A 414 4.71 -6.62 -12.98
C LEU A 414 4.60 -7.37 -11.65
N TRP A 415 4.92 -8.66 -11.66
CA TRP A 415 4.99 -9.55 -10.50
C TRP A 415 6.25 -10.41 -10.58
N LYS A 416 6.73 -10.88 -9.43
CA LYS A 416 7.75 -11.94 -9.34
C LYS A 416 7.32 -12.92 -8.28
N ALA A 417 7.27 -14.20 -8.62
CA ALA A 417 6.88 -15.27 -7.70
C ALA A 417 7.50 -16.60 -8.13
N ASN A 418 7.60 -17.54 -7.19
CA ASN A 418 7.99 -18.91 -7.51
C ASN A 418 6.78 -19.68 -8.06
N TRP A 419 6.91 -20.26 -9.25
CA TRP A 419 5.87 -21.09 -9.86
C TRP A 419 6.47 -22.31 -10.55
N ALA A 420 6.01 -23.50 -10.14
CA ALA A 420 6.56 -24.79 -10.52
C ALA A 420 8.06 -24.91 -10.20
N GLY A 421 8.45 -24.53 -8.97
CA GLY A 421 9.81 -24.68 -8.46
C GLY A 421 10.84 -23.71 -9.05
N ARG A 422 10.41 -22.69 -9.81
CA ARG A 422 11.29 -21.70 -10.42
C ARG A 422 10.72 -20.30 -10.23
N ASP A 423 11.59 -19.35 -9.92
CA ASP A 423 11.23 -17.93 -9.92
C ASP A 423 10.92 -17.46 -11.33
N ARG A 424 9.83 -16.70 -11.43
CA ARG A 424 9.35 -16.14 -12.70
C ARG A 424 8.85 -14.73 -12.48
N VAL A 425 8.98 -13.93 -13.52
CA VAL A 425 8.38 -12.60 -13.63
C VAL A 425 7.14 -12.71 -14.52
N PHE A 426 6.06 -12.09 -14.06
CA PHE A 426 4.77 -12.09 -14.75
C PHE A 426 4.32 -10.67 -15.03
N LEU A 427 3.56 -10.51 -16.12
CA LEU A 427 2.86 -9.28 -16.45
C LEU A 427 1.35 -9.56 -16.48
N THR A 428 0.63 -9.05 -15.49
CA THR A 428 -0.83 -9.18 -15.38
C THR A 428 -1.43 -8.06 -14.51
N ARG A 429 -2.62 -7.58 -14.89
CA ARG A 429 -3.38 -6.60 -14.11
C ARG A 429 -4.23 -7.26 -13.03
N ALA A 430 -4.56 -8.55 -13.21
CA ALA A 430 -5.22 -9.34 -12.18
C ALA A 430 -4.33 -9.54 -10.94
N SER A 431 -4.96 -9.78 -9.79
CA SER A 431 -4.27 -10.36 -8.64
C SER A 431 -3.72 -11.75 -9.00
N LEU A 432 -2.59 -12.14 -8.42
CA LEU A 432 -1.89 -13.38 -8.75
C LEU A 432 -1.43 -14.08 -7.46
N THR A 433 -1.67 -15.39 -7.39
CA THR A 433 -1.20 -16.28 -6.32
C THR A 433 -0.63 -17.55 -6.92
N THR A 434 0.42 -18.09 -6.29
CA THR A 434 1.12 -19.30 -6.75
C THR A 434 1.26 -20.29 -5.60
N GLU A 435 0.95 -21.55 -5.83
CA GLU A 435 1.10 -22.64 -4.87
C GLU A 435 1.59 -23.90 -5.61
N GLY A 436 2.89 -24.21 -5.45
CA GLY A 436 3.51 -25.32 -6.17
C GLY A 436 3.39 -25.17 -7.69
N GLU A 437 2.66 -26.09 -8.32
CA GLU A 437 2.38 -26.10 -9.76
C GLU A 437 1.22 -25.17 -10.16
N HIS A 438 0.43 -24.68 -9.21
CA HIS A 438 -0.79 -23.93 -9.47
C HIS A 438 -0.54 -22.42 -9.45
N LEU A 439 -1.14 -21.71 -10.41
CA LEU A 439 -1.22 -20.26 -10.47
C LEU A 439 -2.67 -19.86 -10.62
N ARG A 440 -3.15 -19.01 -9.72
CA ARG A 440 -4.52 -18.49 -9.74
C ARG A 440 -4.51 -16.97 -9.90
N GLN A 441 -5.33 -16.50 -10.83
CA GLN A 441 -5.57 -15.08 -11.05
C GLN A 441 -7.02 -14.72 -10.70
N VAL A 442 -7.22 -13.51 -10.16
CA VAL A 442 -8.56 -12.96 -9.90
C VAL A 442 -8.62 -11.49 -10.32
N SER A 443 -9.65 -11.11 -11.07
CA SER A 443 -9.98 -9.71 -11.40
C SER A 443 -11.50 -9.50 -11.50
N SER A 444 -11.96 -8.27 -11.28
CA SER A 444 -13.30 -7.82 -11.61
C SER A 444 -13.53 -7.63 -13.12
N ASP A 445 -12.46 -7.54 -13.90
CA ASP A 445 -12.51 -7.49 -15.35
C ASP A 445 -11.88 -8.76 -15.95
N PRO A 446 -12.61 -9.58 -16.72
CA PRO A 446 -12.08 -10.82 -17.27
C PRO A 446 -10.99 -10.60 -18.33
N ASP A 447 -10.92 -9.42 -18.97
CA ASP A 447 -9.86 -9.08 -19.93
C ASP A 447 -8.51 -8.84 -19.23
N GLU A 448 -8.51 -8.55 -17.92
CA GLU A 448 -7.30 -8.37 -17.11
C GLU A 448 -6.65 -9.69 -16.67
N LEU A 449 -7.32 -10.83 -16.86
CA LEU A 449 -6.76 -12.16 -16.58
C LEU A 449 -5.60 -12.51 -17.51
N ALA A 450 -5.48 -11.81 -18.64
CA ALA A 450 -4.23 -11.53 -19.34
C ALA A 450 -2.92 -11.86 -18.57
N LEU A 451 -2.20 -12.92 -18.96
CA LEU A 451 -0.92 -13.30 -18.34
C LEU A 451 0.21 -13.42 -19.37
N SER A 452 1.31 -12.71 -19.13
CA SER A 452 2.61 -12.96 -19.78
C SER A 452 3.65 -13.38 -18.74
N VAL A 453 4.57 -14.28 -19.08
CA VAL A 453 5.52 -14.89 -18.12
C VAL A 453 6.92 -15.07 -18.73
N VAL A 454 7.95 -14.86 -17.90
CA VAL A 454 9.36 -15.16 -18.21
C VAL A 454 10.09 -15.60 -16.92
N PRO A 455 10.98 -16.60 -16.94
CA PRO A 455 11.26 -17.54 -18.02
C PRO A 455 10.01 -18.35 -18.43
N GLN A 456 10.04 -18.93 -19.61
CA GLN A 456 8.91 -19.71 -20.12
C GLN A 456 8.76 -21.03 -19.34
N PRO A 457 7.56 -21.41 -18.87
CA PRO A 457 7.30 -22.75 -18.37
C PRO A 457 7.37 -23.78 -19.51
N LYS A 458 7.77 -25.03 -19.20
CA LYS A 458 7.86 -26.09 -20.22
C LYS A 458 6.48 -26.47 -20.74
N ASN A 459 5.53 -26.67 -19.82
CA ASN A 459 4.15 -26.96 -20.14
C ASN A 459 3.23 -26.11 -19.27
N ILE A 460 2.16 -25.60 -19.86
CA ILE A 460 1.10 -24.88 -19.16
C ILE A 460 -0.23 -25.55 -19.53
N ARG A 461 -1.10 -25.74 -18.55
CA ARG A 461 -2.48 -26.21 -18.75
C ARG A 461 -3.46 -25.28 -18.07
N SER A 462 -4.65 -25.15 -18.64
CA SER A 462 -5.84 -24.59 -17.97
C SER A 462 -6.89 -25.69 -17.96
N GLY A 463 -7.10 -26.30 -16.79
CA GLY A 463 -7.83 -27.56 -16.66
C GLY A 463 -7.25 -28.66 -17.57
N ASN A 464 -8.07 -29.14 -18.51
CA ASN A 464 -7.69 -30.20 -19.45
C ASN A 464 -7.13 -29.70 -20.79
N VAL A 465 -6.98 -28.38 -20.97
CA VAL A 465 -6.55 -27.78 -22.24
C VAL A 465 -5.14 -27.21 -22.10
N PHE A 466 -4.36 -27.30 -23.19
CA PHE A 466 -3.10 -26.57 -23.34
C PHE A 466 -3.39 -25.22 -24.03
N PRO A 467 -3.31 -24.09 -23.31
CA PRO A 467 -3.58 -22.79 -23.91
C PRO A 467 -2.55 -22.47 -25.01
N GLY A 468 -3.01 -21.80 -26.07
CA GLY A 468 -2.12 -21.26 -27.08
C GLY A 468 -1.16 -20.23 -26.46
N THR A 469 0.05 -20.13 -27.00
CA THR A 469 1.05 -19.15 -26.56
C THR A 469 1.51 -18.29 -27.73
N ARG A 470 1.95 -17.07 -27.43
CA ARG A 470 2.58 -16.18 -28.43
C ARG A 470 3.67 -15.32 -27.80
N ASN A 471 4.54 -14.78 -28.63
CA ASN A 471 5.59 -13.85 -28.20
C ASN A 471 4.98 -12.52 -27.70
N ASP A 472 5.53 -11.98 -26.62
CA ASP A 472 5.16 -10.69 -26.01
C ASP A 472 6.40 -9.99 -25.45
N GLY A 473 7.32 -9.69 -26.37
CA GLY A 473 8.64 -9.14 -26.04
C GLY A 473 9.56 -10.18 -25.42
N VAL A 474 10.08 -9.92 -24.21
CA VAL A 474 10.84 -10.94 -23.46
C VAL A 474 9.93 -11.99 -22.82
N PHE A 475 8.62 -11.74 -22.78
CA PHE A 475 7.64 -12.62 -22.16
C PHE A 475 7.00 -13.57 -23.18
N MET A 476 6.55 -14.71 -22.69
CA MET A 476 5.56 -15.54 -23.38
C MET A 476 4.17 -15.18 -22.88
N ARG A 477 3.29 -14.77 -23.79
CA ARG A 477 1.87 -14.54 -23.52
C ARG A 477 1.11 -15.86 -23.54
N VAL A 478 0.37 -16.14 -22.48
CA VAL A 478 -0.54 -17.28 -22.40
C VAL A 478 -1.94 -16.84 -22.80
N ALA A 479 -2.54 -17.51 -23.78
CA ALA A 479 -3.94 -17.29 -24.12
C ALA A 479 -4.83 -17.88 -23.03
N GLN A 480 -5.71 -17.08 -22.46
CA GLN A 480 -6.70 -17.55 -21.51
C GLN A 480 -8.10 -17.36 -22.09
N THR A 481 -8.98 -18.33 -21.85
CA THR A 481 -10.39 -18.16 -22.13
C THR A 481 -10.97 -17.24 -21.06
N ALA A 482 -11.19 -15.98 -21.43
CA ALA A 482 -11.85 -15.02 -20.56
C ALA A 482 -13.23 -15.57 -20.16
N PRO A 483 -13.56 -15.65 -18.87
CA PRO A 483 -14.91 -15.96 -18.43
C PRO A 483 -15.90 -14.97 -19.05
N LYS A 484 -17.11 -15.45 -19.38
CA LYS A 484 -18.14 -14.56 -19.94
C LYS A 484 -18.50 -13.49 -18.93
N ARG A 485 -18.53 -12.22 -19.37
CA ARG A 485 -19.01 -11.10 -18.56
C ARG A 485 -20.46 -11.36 -18.15
N SER A 486 -20.74 -11.21 -16.86
CA SER A 486 -22.08 -11.30 -16.28
C SER A 486 -22.60 -9.88 -16.03
N GLU A 487 -23.58 -9.43 -16.81
CA GLU A 487 -24.19 -8.08 -16.69
C GLU A 487 -25.37 -8.04 -15.70
N ARG A 488 -25.30 -8.84 -14.63
CA ARG A 488 -26.46 -9.00 -13.75
C ARG A 488 -26.63 -7.80 -12.83
N LYS A 489 -27.85 -7.24 -12.82
CA LYS A 489 -28.18 -6.02 -12.09
C LYS A 489 -28.91 -6.36 -10.78
N ALA A 490 -28.40 -5.82 -9.68
CA ALA A 490 -29.24 -5.63 -8.50
C ALA A 490 -30.21 -4.47 -8.74
N THR A 491 -31.34 -4.48 -8.06
CA THR A 491 -32.25 -3.33 -8.00
C THR A 491 -32.60 -3.00 -6.57
N PHE A 492 -33.19 -1.83 -6.33
CA PHE A 492 -33.64 -1.43 -5.01
C PHE A 492 -34.97 -0.70 -5.08
N GLU A 493 -35.74 -0.78 -4.00
CA GLU A 493 -36.97 -0.03 -3.81
C GLU A 493 -37.00 0.58 -2.40
N SER A 494 -37.49 1.81 -2.28
CA SER A 494 -37.71 2.43 -0.96
C SER A 494 -38.88 1.74 -0.27
N VAL A 495 -38.68 1.32 0.97
CA VAL A 495 -39.69 0.68 1.83
C VAL A 495 -40.00 1.53 3.07
N GLN A 496 -39.16 2.51 3.38
CA GLN A 496 -39.39 3.52 4.39
C GLN A 496 -38.81 4.85 3.90
N PRO A 497 -39.59 5.95 3.92
CA PRO A 497 -39.06 7.27 3.58
C PRO A 497 -38.03 7.73 4.63
N VAL A 498 -37.12 8.61 4.22
CA VAL A 498 -36.15 9.23 5.12
C VAL A 498 -36.89 10.07 6.16
N GLY A 499 -36.61 9.81 7.44
CA GLY A 499 -37.18 10.54 8.57
C GLY A 499 -36.43 11.83 8.88
N ARG A 500 -36.64 12.35 10.10
CA ARG A 500 -35.95 13.56 10.57
C ARG A 500 -34.47 13.27 10.90
N PRO A 501 -33.55 14.22 10.72
CA PRO A 501 -32.19 14.06 11.20
C PRO A 501 -32.11 13.99 12.72
N ARG A 502 -31.21 13.13 13.21
CA ARG A 502 -30.91 12.99 14.63
C ARG A 502 -30.24 14.24 15.20
N GLU A 503 -30.27 14.35 16.52
CA GLU A 503 -29.30 15.19 17.24
C GLU A 503 -27.98 14.41 17.35
N ILE A 504 -26.86 15.12 17.29
CA ILE A 504 -25.52 14.53 17.37
C ILE A 504 -24.90 14.97 18.70
N PRO A 505 -25.03 14.18 19.77
CA PRO A 505 -24.42 14.51 21.05
C PRO A 505 -22.91 14.32 20.99
N LEU A 506 -22.21 14.87 21.99
CA LEU A 506 -20.83 14.52 22.28
C LEU A 506 -20.77 13.17 23.01
N GLY A 507 -19.69 12.43 22.82
CA GLY A 507 -19.41 11.21 23.57
C GLY A 507 -19.26 11.45 25.08
N LYS A 508 -19.32 10.36 25.87
CA LYS A 508 -19.27 10.42 27.34
C LYS A 508 -17.88 10.11 27.89
N ILE A 509 -16.87 10.84 27.39
CA ILE A 509 -15.44 10.66 27.75
C ILE A 509 -14.80 12.02 28.07
N SER A 510 -13.55 12.02 28.54
CA SER A 510 -12.85 13.22 29.02
C SER A 510 -12.51 14.25 27.92
N LYS A 511 -12.35 13.82 26.67
CA LYS A 511 -12.14 14.67 25.48
C LYS A 511 -13.10 14.24 24.37
N PRO A 512 -14.41 14.52 24.52
CA PRO A 512 -15.40 13.91 23.67
C PRO A 512 -15.48 14.58 22.31
N VAL A 513 -15.81 13.77 21.31
CA VAL A 513 -16.15 14.20 19.95
C VAL A 513 -17.58 13.81 19.63
N ALA A 514 -18.07 14.19 18.45
CA ALA A 514 -19.38 13.75 17.96
C ALA A 514 -19.54 12.23 18.13
N ALA A 515 -20.64 11.79 18.74
CA ALA A 515 -20.92 10.38 18.98
C ALA A 515 -21.65 9.73 17.82
N ALA A 516 -21.28 8.50 17.49
CA ALA A 516 -21.96 7.71 16.47
C ALA A 516 -23.44 7.43 16.85
N PRO A 517 -24.31 7.12 15.87
CA PRO A 517 -25.72 6.81 16.14
C PRO A 517 -25.90 5.51 16.94
N GLU A 518 -26.92 5.50 17.79
CA GLU A 518 -27.41 4.33 18.52
C GLU A 518 -28.53 3.62 17.72
N ASP A 519 -28.97 2.45 18.19
CA ASP A 519 -29.98 1.66 17.47
C ASP A 519 -31.32 2.40 17.29
N ALA A 520 -31.74 3.19 18.29
CA ALA A 520 -32.98 3.95 18.23
C ALA A 520 -32.96 5.07 17.16
N ASP A 521 -31.78 5.56 16.78
CA ASP A 521 -31.69 6.56 15.71
C ASP A 521 -32.16 6.00 14.36
N PHE A 522 -31.95 4.70 14.12
CA PHE A 522 -32.30 4.03 12.87
C PHE A 522 -33.82 3.89 12.63
N ASP A 523 -34.65 4.18 13.63
CA ASP A 523 -36.10 4.35 13.45
C ASP A 523 -36.42 5.50 12.47
N GLN A 524 -35.51 6.46 12.31
CA GLN A 524 -35.64 7.59 11.37
C GLN A 524 -34.88 7.39 10.05
N ALA A 525 -34.25 6.23 9.83
CA ALA A 525 -33.52 5.97 8.60
C ALA A 525 -34.46 5.89 7.38
N GLY A 526 -33.98 6.33 6.22
CA GLY A 526 -34.55 5.82 4.96
C GLY A 526 -34.18 4.35 4.83
N VAL A 527 -35.12 3.52 4.38
CA VAL A 527 -34.87 2.08 4.20
C VAL A 527 -35.18 1.68 2.78
N TRP A 528 -34.21 0.99 2.17
CA TRP A 528 -34.36 0.41 0.84
C TRP A 528 -34.17 -1.09 0.90
N ARG A 529 -35.07 -1.83 0.24
CA ARG A 529 -34.92 -3.26 0.03
C ARG A 529 -34.10 -3.48 -1.24
N ILE A 530 -33.04 -4.28 -1.13
CA ILE A 530 -32.19 -4.67 -2.26
C ILE A 530 -32.68 -6.00 -2.82
N LYS A 531 -32.89 -6.07 -4.13
CA LYS A 531 -33.27 -7.28 -4.85
C LYS A 531 -32.07 -7.78 -5.65
N LEU A 532 -31.53 -8.91 -5.22
CA LEU A 532 -30.49 -9.63 -5.95
C LEU A 532 -31.12 -10.53 -7.03
N PRO A 533 -30.42 -10.78 -8.16
CA PRO A 533 -30.91 -11.65 -9.21
C PRO A 533 -30.98 -13.10 -8.71
N ARG A 534 -32.06 -13.82 -9.02
CA ARG A 534 -32.30 -15.20 -8.52
C ARG A 534 -31.24 -16.20 -8.96
N ASP A 535 -30.62 -15.96 -10.10
CA ASP A 535 -29.62 -16.84 -10.68
C ASP A 535 -28.19 -16.53 -10.20
N LEU A 536 -27.98 -15.53 -9.31
CA LEU A 536 -26.68 -15.00 -8.85
C LEU A 536 -25.62 -16.11 -8.66
N ASP A 537 -24.54 -16.03 -9.45
CA ASP A 537 -23.45 -16.99 -9.38
C ASP A 537 -22.45 -16.60 -8.28
N LEU A 538 -22.61 -17.19 -7.11
CA LEU A 538 -21.71 -16.99 -5.97
C LEU A 538 -20.32 -17.63 -6.16
N SER A 539 -20.11 -18.48 -7.17
CA SER A 539 -18.79 -19.05 -7.45
C SER A 539 -17.79 -17.97 -7.90
N THR A 540 -18.29 -16.89 -8.51
CA THR A 540 -17.54 -15.68 -8.86
C THR A 540 -17.28 -14.75 -7.67
N ASP A 541 -17.64 -15.17 -6.45
CA ASP A 541 -17.42 -14.42 -5.21
C ASP A 541 -17.80 -12.91 -5.32
N PRO A 542 -19.03 -12.57 -5.76
CA PRO A 542 -19.38 -11.22 -6.18
C PRO A 542 -19.47 -10.24 -5.01
N ILE A 543 -19.13 -8.98 -5.28
CA ILE A 543 -19.26 -7.84 -4.36
C ILE A 543 -20.49 -7.01 -4.76
N LEU A 544 -21.35 -6.68 -3.80
CA LEU A 544 -22.41 -5.68 -3.97
C LEU A 544 -21.87 -4.31 -3.56
N CYS A 545 -21.93 -3.33 -4.46
CA CYS A 545 -21.54 -1.95 -4.20
C CYS A 545 -22.79 -1.08 -4.07
N LEU A 546 -22.90 -0.35 -2.96
CA LEU A 546 -23.99 0.58 -2.66
C LEU A 546 -23.47 2.01 -2.75
N ASN A 547 -23.88 2.72 -3.81
CA ASN A 547 -23.59 4.14 -3.96
C ASN A 547 -24.64 4.92 -3.16
N TYR A 548 -24.28 5.38 -1.97
CA TYR A 548 -25.19 6.09 -1.08
C TYR A 548 -24.64 7.44 -0.65
N VAL A 549 -25.53 8.32 -0.20
CA VAL A 549 -25.19 9.54 0.52
C VAL A 549 -26.04 9.57 1.78
N GLY A 550 -25.43 9.86 2.92
CA GLY A 550 -26.11 9.91 4.20
C GLY A 550 -25.10 10.05 5.34
N ASP A 551 -25.58 9.96 6.58
CA ASP A 551 -24.73 10.03 7.76
C ASP A 551 -24.04 8.68 7.97
N VAL A 552 -24.84 7.65 8.28
CA VAL A 552 -24.40 6.28 8.53
C VAL A 552 -25.32 5.33 7.76
N ALA A 553 -24.74 4.30 7.15
CA ALA A 553 -25.48 3.21 6.55
C ALA A 553 -25.36 1.93 7.39
N ARG A 554 -26.44 1.15 7.49
CA ARG A 554 -26.45 -0.23 8.00
C ARG A 554 -27.03 -1.15 6.94
N VAL A 555 -26.35 -2.26 6.67
CA VAL A 555 -26.84 -3.32 5.79
C VAL A 555 -27.29 -4.49 6.65
N VAL A 556 -28.53 -4.90 6.47
CA VAL A 556 -29.21 -5.88 7.32
C VAL A 556 -29.75 -7.00 6.44
N LEU A 557 -29.51 -8.26 6.84
CA LEU A 557 -30.07 -9.45 6.20
C LEU A 557 -30.95 -10.18 7.22
N ASN A 558 -32.25 -10.31 6.93
CA ASN A 558 -33.21 -10.95 7.83
C ASN A 558 -33.18 -10.39 9.27
N GLY A 559 -33.00 -9.08 9.41
CA GLY A 559 -32.91 -8.40 10.72
C GLY A 559 -31.52 -8.44 11.37
N LYS A 560 -30.55 -9.19 10.82
CA LYS A 560 -29.16 -9.23 11.33
C LYS A 560 -28.27 -8.20 10.63
N LEU A 561 -27.56 -7.38 11.40
CA LEU A 561 -26.53 -6.47 10.88
C LEU A 561 -25.41 -7.28 10.18
N LEU A 562 -25.19 -7.00 8.90
CA LEU A 562 -24.08 -7.58 8.13
C LEU A 562 -22.86 -6.68 8.18
N THR A 563 -23.06 -5.40 7.84
CA THR A 563 -22.04 -4.37 7.87
C THR A 563 -22.66 -2.99 8.06
N ASP A 564 -21.84 -2.01 8.39
CA ASP A 564 -22.19 -0.61 8.59
C ASP A 564 -21.06 0.28 8.07
N ASP A 565 -21.37 1.53 7.72
CA ASP A 565 -20.40 2.47 7.17
C ASP A 565 -20.69 3.93 7.50
N PHE A 566 -19.62 4.70 7.70
CA PHE A 566 -19.67 6.14 7.87
C PHE A 566 -19.31 6.80 6.55
N TYR A 567 -20.29 7.48 5.94
CA TYR A 567 -20.14 8.00 4.59
C TYR A 567 -18.91 8.91 4.47
N ASN A 568 -17.95 8.51 3.64
CA ASN A 568 -16.73 9.26 3.33
C ASN A 568 -16.58 9.58 1.84
N GLY A 569 -17.60 9.28 1.03
CA GLY A 569 -17.62 9.46 -0.43
C GLY A 569 -17.35 8.19 -1.23
N ASN A 570 -16.87 7.11 -0.61
CA ASN A 570 -16.75 5.81 -1.27
C ASN A 570 -18.08 5.03 -1.25
N PRO A 571 -18.28 4.08 -2.19
CA PRO A 571 -19.36 3.11 -2.10
C PRO A 571 -19.19 2.18 -0.90
N LEU A 572 -20.30 1.76 -0.30
CA LEU A 572 -20.30 0.68 0.69
C LEU A 572 -20.30 -0.67 -0.03
N GLU A 573 -19.29 -1.50 0.23
CA GLU A 573 -19.09 -2.79 -0.43
C GLU A 573 -19.51 -3.96 0.48
N ILE A 574 -20.10 -5.01 -0.10
CA ILE A 574 -20.53 -6.22 0.61
C ILE A 574 -20.15 -7.48 -0.18
N GLY A 575 -19.31 -8.34 0.38
CA GLY A 575 -18.99 -9.65 -0.20
C GLY A 575 -20.12 -10.65 -0.04
N LEU A 576 -20.88 -10.89 -1.12
CA LEU A 576 -22.13 -11.65 -1.06
C LEU A 576 -21.92 -13.12 -0.70
N ARG A 577 -20.85 -13.77 -1.20
CA ARG A 577 -20.58 -15.20 -1.00
C ARG A 577 -20.48 -15.58 0.48
N ARG A 578 -19.95 -14.69 1.32
CA ARG A 578 -19.78 -14.91 2.77
C ARG A 578 -21.10 -15.07 3.53
N HIS A 579 -22.22 -14.65 2.92
CA HIS A 579 -23.54 -14.65 3.53
C HIS A 579 -24.46 -15.72 2.91
N ALA A 580 -23.89 -16.68 2.19
CA ALA A 580 -24.61 -17.80 1.59
C ALA A 580 -24.90 -18.91 2.61
N PRO A 581 -26.05 -19.62 2.48
CA PRO A 581 -27.07 -19.45 1.43
C PRO A 581 -28.08 -18.33 1.69
N GLU A 582 -28.09 -17.72 2.89
CA GLU A 582 -29.14 -16.79 3.34
C GLU A 582 -29.29 -15.58 2.41
N ILE A 583 -28.19 -15.07 1.84
CA ILE A 583 -28.19 -13.91 0.94
C ILE A 583 -29.02 -14.12 -0.34
N LEU A 584 -29.25 -15.37 -0.75
CA LEU A 584 -29.97 -15.71 -2.00
C LEU A 584 -31.50 -15.66 -1.85
N SER A 585 -32.00 -15.80 -0.63
CA SER A 585 -33.44 -15.90 -0.35
C SER A 585 -33.93 -14.95 0.75
N GLY A 586 -33.02 -14.44 1.57
CA GLY A 586 -33.30 -13.52 2.64
C GLY A 586 -33.60 -12.11 2.17
N GLU A 587 -34.18 -11.33 3.08
CA GLU A 587 -34.47 -9.93 2.86
C GLU A 587 -33.25 -9.07 3.18
N LEU A 588 -32.60 -8.56 2.14
CA LEU A 588 -31.50 -7.61 2.24
C LEU A 588 -32.04 -6.18 2.24
N ARG A 589 -31.74 -5.42 3.30
CA ARG A 589 -32.11 -4.01 3.44
C ARG A 589 -30.88 -3.16 3.71
N VAL A 590 -30.89 -1.94 3.21
CA VAL A 590 -29.97 -0.88 3.64
C VAL A 590 -30.77 0.22 4.33
N GLN A 591 -30.31 0.63 5.50
CA GLN A 591 -30.86 1.72 6.31
C GLN A 591 -29.86 2.86 6.28
N ILE A 592 -30.27 4.06 5.86
CA ILE A 592 -29.40 5.23 5.73
C ILE A 592 -29.97 6.36 6.57
N LEU A 593 -29.19 6.83 7.54
CA LEU A 593 -29.52 8.03 8.31
C LEU A 593 -29.24 9.30 7.50
N PRO A 594 -30.07 10.36 7.62
CA PRO A 594 -29.82 11.63 6.95
C PRO A 594 -28.59 12.35 7.52
N LEU A 595 -27.64 12.70 6.65
CA LEU A 595 -26.51 13.58 6.98
C LEU A 595 -26.99 15.01 7.06
N ARG A 596 -26.73 15.67 8.19
CA ARG A 596 -27.04 17.10 8.35
C ARG A 596 -25.95 17.97 7.75
N ARG A 597 -26.33 19.14 7.23
CA ARG A 597 -25.40 20.14 6.70
C ARG A 597 -24.46 20.69 7.78
N ASP A 598 -24.97 20.79 9.01
CA ASP A 598 -24.28 21.31 10.19
C ASP A 598 -23.66 20.21 11.06
N ALA A 599 -23.54 18.98 10.56
CA ALA A 599 -22.97 17.87 11.33
C ALA A 599 -21.56 18.22 11.85
N PRO A 600 -21.26 18.04 13.15
CA PRO A 600 -19.97 18.40 13.74
C PRO A 600 -18.91 17.32 13.45
N ILE A 601 -18.70 17.05 12.17
CA ILE A 601 -17.78 16.04 11.65
C ILE A 601 -16.87 16.66 10.58
N TYR A 602 -15.70 16.06 10.40
CA TYR A 602 -14.85 16.30 9.24
C TYR A 602 -15.24 15.33 8.11
N LEU A 603 -15.45 15.91 6.92
CA LEU A 603 -15.66 15.21 5.66
C LEU A 603 -14.89 15.96 4.57
N PRO A 604 -14.07 15.29 3.74
CA PRO A 604 -13.30 15.90 2.67
C PRO A 604 -14.20 16.65 1.70
N GLU A 605 -13.73 17.78 1.18
CA GLU A 605 -14.52 18.64 0.29
C GLU A 605 -15.04 17.88 -0.94
N SER A 606 -14.22 16.98 -1.51
CA SER A 606 -14.62 16.14 -2.65
C SER A 606 -15.73 15.13 -2.34
N ALA A 607 -15.93 14.79 -1.06
CA ALA A 607 -16.95 13.85 -0.61
C ALA A 607 -18.21 14.55 -0.08
N ARG A 608 -18.14 15.85 0.24
CA ARG A 608 -19.28 16.61 0.79
C ARG A 608 -20.45 16.63 -0.20
N PRO A 609 -21.65 16.18 0.21
CA PRO A 609 -22.78 16.16 -0.70
C PRO A 609 -23.31 17.58 -0.95
N LYS A 610 -23.95 17.75 -2.11
CA LYS A 610 -24.67 18.99 -2.43
C LYS A 610 -26.01 19.00 -1.69
N PHE A 611 -26.12 19.84 -0.68
CA PHE A 611 -27.34 19.96 0.13
C PHE A 611 -28.45 20.80 -0.54
N GLY A 612 -28.12 21.66 -1.51
CA GLY A 612 -29.08 22.60 -2.09
C GLY A 612 -29.72 23.49 -1.03
N GLU A 613 -31.04 23.53 -0.94
CA GLU A 613 -31.80 24.21 0.13
C GLU A 613 -32.06 23.32 1.35
N ALA A 614 -31.84 22.00 1.25
CA ALA A 614 -32.16 21.05 2.31
C ALA A 614 -31.17 21.10 3.49
N THR A 615 -31.67 20.98 4.72
CA THR A 615 -30.82 20.95 5.92
C THR A 615 -30.13 19.61 6.15
N SER A 616 -30.59 18.55 5.48
CA SER A 616 -29.99 17.21 5.52
C SER A 616 -30.24 16.43 4.23
N VAL A 617 -29.50 15.33 4.02
CA VAL A 617 -29.61 14.46 2.84
C VAL A 617 -29.42 12.99 3.22
N ALA A 618 -30.27 12.11 2.69
CA ALA A 618 -30.06 10.66 2.65
C ALA A 618 -30.62 10.08 1.35
N GLU A 619 -29.84 9.28 0.65
CA GLU A 619 -30.18 8.75 -0.66
C GLU A 619 -29.39 7.46 -0.95
N LEU A 620 -30.06 6.45 -1.49
CA LEU A 620 -29.41 5.35 -2.21
C LEU A 620 -29.47 5.67 -3.71
N ARG A 621 -28.32 5.99 -4.31
CA ARG A 621 -28.19 6.44 -5.71
C ARG A 621 -28.05 5.30 -6.70
N GLY A 622 -27.44 4.20 -6.27
CA GLY A 622 -27.15 3.09 -7.16
C GLY A 622 -26.75 1.82 -6.40
N VAL A 623 -26.99 0.69 -7.04
CA VAL A 623 -26.56 -0.63 -6.58
C VAL A 623 -25.94 -1.37 -7.76
N GLU A 624 -24.78 -1.96 -7.55
CA GLU A 624 -24.05 -2.67 -8.58
C GLU A 624 -23.52 -3.99 -8.03
N ILE A 625 -23.55 -5.05 -8.84
CA ILE A 625 -22.89 -6.31 -8.51
C ILE A 625 -21.61 -6.39 -9.34
N VAL A 626 -20.47 -6.40 -8.66
CA VAL A 626 -19.15 -6.56 -9.26
C VAL A 626 -18.72 -8.02 -9.10
N PRO A 627 -18.78 -8.85 -10.17
CA PRO A 627 -18.29 -10.21 -10.13
C PRO A 627 -16.76 -10.26 -10.03
N ARG A 628 -16.21 -11.33 -9.47
CA ARG A 628 -14.77 -11.61 -9.50
C ARG A 628 -14.50 -12.86 -10.32
N TYR A 629 -13.93 -12.66 -11.49
CA TYR A 629 -13.56 -13.72 -12.40
C TYR A 629 -12.22 -14.31 -11.97
N SER A 630 -12.10 -15.63 -12.05
CA SER A 630 -10.84 -16.31 -11.78
C SER A 630 -10.40 -17.19 -12.94
N ALA A 631 -9.09 -17.24 -13.16
CA ALA A 631 -8.44 -18.19 -14.05
C ALA A 631 -7.39 -18.99 -13.28
N GLU A 632 -7.24 -20.26 -13.64
CA GLU A 632 -6.21 -21.13 -13.06
C GLU A 632 -5.36 -21.73 -14.18
N LEU A 633 -4.05 -21.71 -13.94
CA LEU A 633 -3.03 -22.34 -14.77
C LEU A 633 -2.20 -23.31 -13.94
N ILE A 634 -1.82 -24.43 -14.53
CA ILE A 634 -0.94 -25.43 -13.92
C ILE A 634 0.30 -25.55 -14.80
N ALA A 635 1.49 -25.46 -14.19
CA ALA A 635 2.76 -25.65 -14.88
C ALA A 635 3.55 -26.83 -14.32
N LYS A 636 4.28 -27.51 -15.20
CA LYS A 636 5.22 -28.59 -14.88
C LYS A 636 6.62 -28.30 -15.42
#